data_AF-A0A3C1Z1M0-F1
#
_entry.id   AF-A0A3C1Z1M0-F1
#
_cell.length_a   1.000
_cell.length_b   1.000
_cell.length_c   1.000
_cell.angle_alpha   90.00
_cell.angle_beta   90.00
_cell.angle_gamma   90.00
#
_symmetry.space_group_name_H-M   'P 1'
#
loop_
_entity.id
_entity.type
_entity.pdbx_description
1 polymer ?
#
loop_
_entity_poly.entity_id
_entity_poly.type
_entity_poly.pdbx_seq_one_letter_code
_entity_poly.pdbx_strand_id
1 'polypeptide(L)' 'DPEVRAMAAKYGMGLAQLVFRFAMQIGMLPLTGTTDPQHMKEDLLSDRFTIAPEDLRRLETIGI' A
#
# COMPACT_ATOMS: atom_id res chain seq x y z
N ASP A 1 7.34 -9.74 -3.44
CA ASP A 1 7.13 -9.90 -4.87
C ASP A 1 7.76 -8.74 -5.66
N PRO A 2 8.57 -9.01 -6.70
CA PRO A 2 9.16 -7.98 -7.57
C PRO A 2 8.12 -7.07 -8.23
N GLU A 3 6.95 -7.59 -8.62
CA GLU A 3 5.89 -6.82 -9.26
C GLU A 3 5.27 -5.81 -8.29
N VAL A 4 5.02 -6.22 -7.04
CA VAL A 4 4.49 -5.31 -6.00
C VAL A 4 5.50 -4.20 -5.70
N ARG A 5 6.80 -4.51 -5.69
CA ARG A 5 7.86 -3.49 -5.53
C ARG A 5 7.91 -2.52 -6.71
N ALA A 6 7.79 -3.02 -7.94
CA ALA A 6 7.74 -2.18 -9.13
C ALA A 6 6.49 -1.28 -9.14
N MET A 7 5.35 -1.80 -8.67
CA MET A 7 4.13 -1.02 -8.51
C MET A 7 4.27 0.05 -7.43
N ALA A 8 4.89 -0.26 -6.29
CA ALA A 8 5.15 0.74 -5.25
C ALA A 8 6.03 1.89 -5.80
N ALA A 9 7.08 1.53 -6.57
CA ALA A 9 7.93 2.50 -7.25
C ALA A 9 7.17 3.35 -8.29
N LYS A 10 6.23 2.76 -9.05
CA LYS A 10 5.34 3.50 -9.98
C LYS A 10 4.57 4.62 -9.28
N TYR A 11 4.18 4.42 -8.03
CA TYR A 11 3.48 5.43 -7.22
C TYR A 11 4.41 6.32 -6.39
N GLY A 12 5.73 6.09 -6.43
CA GLY A 12 6.69 6.81 -5.58
C GLY A 12 6.51 6.52 -4.09
N MET A 13 5.93 5.36 -3.74
CA MET A 13 5.59 4.98 -2.37
C MET A 13 6.41 3.78 -1.91
N GLY A 14 6.54 3.64 -0.60
CA GLY A 14 7.07 2.43 0.02
C GLY A 14 6.13 1.23 -0.17
N LEU A 15 6.68 0.03 -0.01
CA LEU A 15 5.91 -1.21 -0.13
C LEU A 15 4.78 -1.28 0.90
N ALA A 16 5.06 -0.92 2.16
CA ALA A 16 4.06 -0.88 3.22
C ALA A 16 2.92 0.10 2.90
N GLN A 17 3.25 1.29 2.39
CA GLN A 17 2.27 2.30 2.00
C GLN A 17 1.36 1.81 0.87
N LEU A 18 1.90 1.06 -0.10
CA LEU A 18 1.09 0.44 -1.16
C LEU A 18 0.09 -0.57 -0.59
N VAL A 19 0.52 -1.42 0.33
CA VAL A 19 -0.34 -2.42 0.98
C VAL A 19 -1.41 -1.75 1.84
N PHE A 20 -1.04 -0.73 2.60
CA PHE A 20 -1.98 0.06 3.40
C PHE A 20 -3.03 0.72 2.53
N ARG A 21 -2.61 1.35 1.43
CA ARG A 21 -3.54 1.99 0.52
C ARG A 21 -4.47 1.00 -0.15
N PHE A 22 -3.96 -0.16 -0.54
CA PHE A 22 -4.76 -1.24 -1.08
C PHE A 22 -5.84 -1.66 -0.09
N ALA A 23 -5.48 -1.97 1.16
CA ALA A 23 -6.42 -2.34 2.21
C ALA A 23 -7.52 -1.28 2.40
N MET A 24 -7.14 0.00 2.46
CA MET A 24 -8.09 1.11 2.58
C MET A 24 -9.05 1.21 1.39
N GLN A 25 -8.59 1.01 0.16
CA GLN A 25 -9.44 1.09 -1.03
C GLN A 25 -10.42 -0.06 -1.18
N ILE A 26 -10.11 -1.24 -0.63
CA ILE A 26 -11.03 -2.38 -0.57
C ILE A 26 -11.94 -2.34 0.67
N GLY A 27 -11.91 -1.25 1.44
CA GLY A 27 -12.79 -1.03 2.59
C GLY A 27 -12.30 -1.61 3.92
N MET A 28 -11.03 -2.00 4.02
CA MET A 28 -10.41 -2.43 5.27
C MET A 28 -9.74 -1.25 5.99
N LEU A 29 -9.66 -1.32 7.32
CA LEU A 29 -8.90 -0.38 8.13
C LEU A 29 -7.60 -1.05 8.62
N PRO A 30 -6.43 -0.74 8.03
CA PRO A 30 -5.17 -1.34 8.44
C PRO A 30 -4.75 -0.83 9.83
N LEU A 31 -4.30 -1.75 10.69
CA LEU A 31 -3.74 -1.41 12.00
C LEU A 31 -2.21 -1.37 11.90
N THR A 32 -1.60 -0.32 12.44
CA THR A 32 -0.14 -0.19 12.51
C THR A 32 0.36 -0.80 13.81
N GLY A 33 1.50 -1.49 13.73
CA GLY A 33 2.16 -2.14 14.87
C GLY A 33 3.62 -1.69 15.01
N THR A 34 3.91 -0.42 14.72
CA THR A 34 5.28 0.13 14.71
C THR A 34 5.53 1.05 15.89
N THR A 35 6.75 1.02 16.43
CA THR A 35 7.28 2.01 17.40
C THR A 35 8.26 2.98 16.75
N ASP A 36 8.55 2.82 15.46
CA ASP A 36 9.45 3.68 14.71
C ASP A 36 8.70 4.95 14.23
N PRO A 37 9.15 6.16 14.60
CA PRO A 37 8.47 7.40 14.24
C PRO A 37 8.39 7.67 12.73
N GLN A 38 9.37 7.22 11.95
CA GLN A 38 9.36 7.35 10.50
C GLN A 38 8.30 6.44 9.89
N HIS A 39 8.24 5.17 10.30
CA HIS A 39 7.18 4.26 9.84
C HIS A 39 5.79 4.76 10.24
N MET A 40 5.61 5.28 11.47
CA MET A 40 4.32 5.87 11.87
C MET A 40 3.88 6.97 10.90
N LYS A 41 4.82 7.84 10.50
CA LYS A 41 4.54 8.91 9.54
C LYS A 41 4.21 8.35 8.16
N GLU A 42 4.97 7.37 7.68
CA GLU A 42 4.73 6.73 6.38
C GLU A 42 3.37 6.04 6.32
N ASP A 43 2.99 5.31 7.37
CA ASP A 43 1.69 4.65 7.50
C ASP A 43 0.55 5.67 7.40
N LEU A 44 0.63 6.78 8.14
CA LEU A 44 -0.35 7.87 8.10
C LEU A 44 -0.45 8.56 6.74
N LEU A 45 0.64 8.58 5.95
CA LEU A 45 0.65 9.18 4.61
C LEU A 45 0.10 8.25 3.53
N SER A 46 -0.20 6.99 3.86
CA SER A 46 -0.65 5.98 2.90
C SER A 46 -2.03 6.28 2.31
N ASP A 47 -2.79 7.22 2.87
CA ASP A 47 -4.11 7.62 2.37
C ASP A 47 -4.05 8.68 1.24
N ARG A 48 -2.86 9.25 0.97
CA ARG A 48 -2.67 10.43 0.11
C ARG A 48 -2.60 10.19 -1.39
N PHE A 49 -2.69 8.94 -1.83
CA PHE A 49 -2.67 8.59 -3.24
C PHE A 49 -3.75 7.56 -3.54
N THR A 50 -4.07 7.33 -4.81
CA THR A 50 -5.05 6.34 -5.21
C THR A 50 -4.41 5.34 -6.17
N ILE A 51 -4.53 4.06 -5.83
CA ILE A 51 -4.17 2.94 -6.71
C ILE A 51 -5.23 2.87 -7.81
N ALA A 52 -4.75 2.79 -9.05
CA ALA A 52 -5.61 2.72 -10.21
C ALA A 52 -6.39 1.39 -10.23
N PRO A 53 -7.62 1.36 -10.77
CA PRO A 53 -8.44 0.13 -10.76
C PRO A 53 -7.75 -1.10 -11.37
N GLU A 54 -6.92 -0.90 -12.40
CA GLU A 54 -6.13 -1.98 -13.01
C GLU A 54 -5.08 -2.56 -12.07
N ASP A 55 -4.37 -1.70 -11.36
CA ASP A 55 -3.34 -2.10 -10.41
C ASP A 55 -3.95 -2.72 -9.15
N LEU A 56 -5.13 -2.25 -8.75
CA LEU A 56 -5.88 -2.82 -7.64
C LEU A 56 -6.32 -4.27 -7.94
N ARG A 57 -6.86 -4.52 -9.14
CA ARG A 57 -7.18 -5.89 -9.59
C ARG A 57 -5.95 -6.79 -9.66
N ARG A 58 -4.80 -6.24 -10.08
CA ARG A 58 -3.53 -7.00 -10.07
C ARG A 58 -3.13 -7.38 -8.64
N LEU A 59 -3.22 -6.45 -7.68
CA LEU A 59 -2.88 -6.72 -6.28
C LEU A 59 -3.75 -7.84 -5.67
N GLU A 60 -5.03 -7.91 -6.04
CA GLU A 60 -5.94 -8.97 -5.58
C GLU A 60 -5.54 -10.39 -6.05
N THR A 61 -4.80 -10.52 -7.15
CA THR A 61 -4.42 -11.83 -7.71
C THR A 61 -3.04 -12.34 -7.24
N ILE A 62 -2.27 -11.56 -6.49
CA ILE A 62 -0.88 -11.90 -6.14
C ILE A 62 -0.77 -12.99 -5.06
N GLY A 63 -1.79 -13.11 -4.21
CA GLY A 63 -1.83 -14.11 -3.13
C GLY A 63 -2.53 -15.41 -3.50
N ILE A 64 -2.97 -15.56 -4.76
CA ILE A 64 -3.61 -16.75 -5.31
C ILE A 64 -2.54 -17.62 -5.98
#